data_AF-A0A430AW01-F1
#
_entry.id   AF-A0A430AW01-F1
#
_cell.length_a   1.000
_cell.length_b   1.000
_cell.length_c   1.000
_cell.angle_alpha   90.00
_cell.angle_beta   90.00
_cell.angle_gamma   90.00
#
_symmetry.space_group_name_H-M   'P 1'
#
loop_
_entity.id
_entity.type
_entity.pdbx_description
1 polymer ?
#
loop_
_entity_poly.entity_id
_entity_poly.type
_entity_poly.pdbx_seq_one_letter_code
_entity_poly.pdbx_strand_id
1 'polypeptide(L)'
;MDEEVPKIKPSFIRTMVEKYGDTEEHATEVADSFVQVFLDSVNYGFSINHASAYSYIGYICTWLRYYYPVEFCTAGLIVWGGDQEKTVKLLEYAESKNIKLEKPKFRYSKGEYFMDTETKTIYQGTSPIKNCNMRSGDDLYSLKDEEFKNWIEFMLRIKDGTSLVIDGKVKGLYEIYTTYTEEEVKALDKDIKANPDKYEVIGTPLPSLDKRNMEPLIKLNYFSEFGNPKQLMTAYELFNNKYKPKNKTYAGKFKNFNMILDAFNSKKIDDYKAVETLENELFYTGRVTTSFEHIPGKYAFVTDIIVRKTRTTARVFNIKHGKMVEIKVGSKLYNNVPFEPGDLIEIVEGENKPKNELVGSKWVKSETKKEYWVKRLKSIRKNKLFDAKKKDK
;
A
#
# COMPACT_ATOMS: atom_id res chain seq x y z
N MET A 1 4.21 -29.45 48.49
CA MET A 1 3.30 -30.48 47.96
C MET A 1 3.27 -31.65 48.91
N ASP A 2 4.45 -32.16 49.26
CA ASP A 2 4.64 -33.27 50.20
C ASP A 2 4.07 -33.03 51.61
N GLU A 3 3.98 -31.78 52.07
CA GLU A 3 3.39 -31.44 53.38
C GLU A 3 1.87 -31.18 53.34
N GLU A 4 1.33 -30.74 52.21
CA GLU A 4 -0.06 -30.26 52.10
C GLU A 4 -1.00 -31.33 51.50
N VAL A 5 -0.52 -32.11 50.53
CA VAL A 5 -1.32 -33.18 49.89
C VAL A 5 -1.81 -34.24 50.89
N PRO A 6 -0.98 -34.72 51.85
CA PRO A 6 -1.46 -35.68 52.85
C PRO A 6 -2.59 -35.16 53.75
N LYS A 7 -2.77 -33.83 53.85
CA LYS A 7 -3.84 -33.20 54.66
C LYS A 7 -5.19 -33.18 53.93
N ILE A 8 -5.21 -33.39 52.61
CA ILE A 8 -6.42 -33.31 51.79
C ILE A 8 -7.39 -34.44 52.10
N LYS A 9 -6.91 -35.69 52.20
CA LYS A 9 -7.76 -36.87 52.45
C LYS A 9 -8.52 -36.77 53.79
N PRO A 10 -7.87 -36.51 54.94
CA PRO A 10 -8.58 -36.37 56.21
C PRO A 10 -9.52 -35.16 56.24
N SER A 11 -9.13 -34.05 55.59
CA SER A 11 -9.96 -32.84 55.52
C SER A 11 -11.22 -33.04 54.66
N PHE A 12 -11.11 -33.81 53.57
CA PHE A 12 -12.23 -34.20 52.72
C PHE A 12 -13.23 -35.06 53.48
N ILE A 13 -12.77 -36.14 54.14
CA ILE A 13 -13.63 -37.05 54.93
C ILE A 13 -14.39 -36.27 56.01
N ARG A 14 -13.67 -35.43 56.79
CA ARG A 14 -14.30 -34.58 57.81
C ARG A 14 -15.38 -33.67 57.22
N THR A 15 -15.09 -33.04 56.08
CA THR A 15 -16.06 -32.15 55.41
C THR A 15 -17.31 -32.91 54.94
N MET A 16 -17.16 -34.12 54.40
CA MET A 16 -18.28 -34.94 53.96
C MET A 16 -19.20 -35.34 55.11
N VAL A 17 -18.63 -35.79 56.23
CA VAL A 17 -19.40 -36.18 57.41
C VAL A 17 -20.06 -34.98 58.09
N GLU A 18 -19.29 -33.92 58.38
CA GLU A 18 -19.78 -32.79 59.19
C GLU A 18 -20.73 -31.86 58.41
N LYS A 19 -20.44 -31.60 57.13
CA LYS A 19 -21.18 -30.59 56.34
C LYS A 19 -22.25 -31.20 55.44
N TYR A 20 -22.01 -32.40 54.91
CA TYR A 20 -22.90 -33.04 53.95
C TYR A 20 -23.65 -34.24 54.54
N GLY A 21 -23.39 -34.61 55.80
CA GLY A 21 -24.11 -35.69 56.50
C GLY A 21 -23.80 -37.09 55.97
N ASP A 22 -22.65 -37.26 55.32
CA ASP A 22 -22.21 -38.55 54.80
C ASP A 22 -21.74 -39.48 55.94
N THR A 23 -21.69 -40.79 55.69
CA THR A 23 -21.09 -41.74 56.64
C THR A 23 -19.57 -41.74 56.50
N GLU A 24 -18.86 -41.97 57.61
CA GLU A 24 -17.40 -42.04 57.60
C GLU A 24 -16.86 -43.16 56.69
N GLU A 25 -17.58 -44.28 56.63
CA GLU A 25 -17.26 -45.43 55.79
C GLU A 25 -17.34 -45.08 54.30
N HIS A 26 -18.48 -44.55 53.86
CA HIS A 26 -18.67 -44.13 52.47
C HIS A 26 -17.75 -42.97 52.07
N ALA A 27 -17.55 -41.98 52.95
CA ALA A 27 -16.64 -40.87 52.70
C ALA A 27 -15.18 -41.34 52.55
N THR A 28 -14.76 -42.36 53.32
CA THR A 28 -13.42 -42.94 53.22
C THR A 28 -13.23 -43.70 51.91
N GLU A 29 -14.24 -44.45 51.46
CA GLU A 29 -14.22 -45.20 50.19
C GLU A 29 -13.99 -44.27 48.98
N VAL A 30 -14.70 -43.14 48.93
CA VAL A 30 -14.59 -42.20 47.80
C VAL A 30 -13.37 -41.28 47.88
N ALA A 31 -12.77 -41.11 49.06
CA ALA A 31 -11.69 -40.15 49.28
C ALA A 31 -10.42 -40.45 48.48
N ASP A 32 -10.04 -41.73 48.32
CA ASP A 32 -8.84 -42.10 47.55
C ASP A 32 -8.99 -41.77 46.07
N SER A 33 -10.19 -42.02 45.52
CA SER A 33 -10.53 -41.67 44.14
C SER A 33 -10.59 -40.16 43.93
N PHE A 34 -11.14 -39.41 44.89
CA PHE A 34 -11.14 -37.94 44.87
C PHE A 34 -9.72 -37.36 44.88
N VAL A 35 -8.84 -37.86 45.76
CA VAL A 35 -7.46 -37.38 45.86
C VAL A 35 -6.68 -37.68 44.58
N GLN A 36 -6.86 -38.86 43.98
CA GLN A 36 -6.22 -39.19 42.71
C GLN A 36 -6.69 -38.24 41.59
N VAL A 37 -8.01 -38.01 41.45
CA VAL A 37 -8.57 -37.04 40.48
C VAL A 37 -8.03 -35.64 40.71
N PHE A 38 -7.89 -35.21 41.97
CA PHE A 38 -7.31 -33.91 42.31
C PHE A 38 -5.85 -33.80 41.86
N LEU A 39 -5.01 -34.79 42.16
CA LEU A 39 -3.59 -34.80 41.76
C LEU A 39 -3.44 -34.79 40.23
N ASP A 40 -4.24 -35.60 39.54
CA ASP A 40 -4.27 -35.64 38.08
C ASP A 40 -4.72 -34.28 37.49
N SER A 41 -5.71 -33.64 38.12
CA SER A 41 -6.21 -32.31 37.70
C SER A 41 -5.19 -31.20 37.94
N VAL A 42 -4.45 -31.24 39.05
CA VAL A 42 -3.41 -30.23 39.37
C VAL A 42 -2.26 -30.29 38.36
N ASN A 43 -1.91 -31.48 37.87
CA ASN A 43 -0.85 -31.65 36.86
C ASN A 43 -1.18 -30.97 35.51
N TYR A 44 -2.46 -30.79 35.19
CA TYR A 44 -2.92 -30.11 33.96
C TYR A 44 -3.70 -28.81 34.24
N GLY A 45 -3.74 -28.38 35.50
CA GLY A 45 -4.48 -27.21 35.93
C GLY A 45 -3.92 -25.95 35.28
N PHE A 46 -4.80 -25.15 34.66
CA PHE A 46 -4.41 -23.89 34.02
C PHE A 46 -5.00 -22.70 34.78
N SER A 47 -4.22 -21.62 34.89
CA SER A 47 -4.67 -20.42 35.59
C SER A 47 -5.86 -19.78 34.87
N ILE A 48 -7.01 -19.72 35.55
CA ILE A 48 -8.21 -19.06 35.01
C ILE A 48 -7.96 -17.57 34.73
N ASN A 49 -7.19 -16.89 35.56
CA ASN A 49 -6.86 -15.46 35.36
C ASN A 49 -6.12 -15.23 34.04
N HIS A 50 -5.21 -16.14 33.68
CA HIS A 50 -4.48 -16.08 32.41
C HIS A 50 -5.37 -16.52 31.24
N ALA A 51 -6.05 -17.68 31.35
CA ALA A 51 -6.92 -18.19 30.29
C ALA A 51 -8.05 -17.22 29.95
N SER A 52 -8.73 -16.66 30.95
CA SER A 52 -9.85 -15.74 30.75
C SER A 52 -9.40 -14.48 30.02
N ALA A 53 -8.29 -13.85 30.44
CA ALA A 53 -7.80 -12.63 29.80
C ALA A 53 -7.50 -12.84 28.30
N TYR A 54 -6.77 -13.90 27.95
CA TYR A 54 -6.47 -14.22 26.55
C TYR A 54 -7.71 -14.66 25.76
N SER A 55 -8.65 -15.37 26.41
CA SER A 55 -9.93 -15.73 25.79
C SER A 55 -10.76 -14.51 25.45
N TYR A 56 -10.78 -13.48 26.31
CA TYR A 56 -11.43 -12.20 26.01
C TYR A 56 -10.80 -11.51 24.79
N ILE A 57 -9.47 -11.47 24.68
CA ILE A 57 -8.79 -10.92 23.50
C ILE A 57 -9.17 -11.70 22.24
N GLY A 58 -9.15 -13.04 22.31
CA GLY A 58 -9.57 -13.90 21.20
C GLY A 58 -11.03 -13.66 20.78
N TYR A 59 -11.93 -13.52 21.75
CA TYR A 59 -13.33 -13.17 21.51
C TYR A 59 -13.48 -11.81 20.83
N ILE A 60 -12.81 -10.76 21.34
CA ILE A 60 -12.86 -9.40 20.78
C ILE A 60 -12.34 -9.41 19.33
N CYS A 61 -11.19 -10.02 19.08
CA CYS A 61 -10.63 -10.15 17.72
C CYS A 61 -11.57 -10.90 16.77
N THR A 62 -12.21 -11.96 17.24
CA THR A 62 -13.15 -12.76 16.44
C THR A 62 -14.43 -11.97 16.14
N TRP A 63 -14.94 -11.24 17.13
CA TRP A 63 -16.10 -10.36 16.97
C TRP A 63 -15.82 -9.25 15.95
N LEU A 64 -14.68 -8.57 16.05
CA LEU A 64 -14.25 -7.55 15.06
C LEU A 64 -14.08 -8.16 13.67
N ARG A 65 -13.43 -9.33 13.57
CA ARG A 65 -13.25 -10.04 12.29
C ARG A 65 -14.57 -10.45 11.64
N TYR A 66 -15.60 -10.73 12.42
CA TYR A 66 -16.93 -11.14 11.93
C TYR A 66 -17.79 -9.94 11.54
N TYR A 67 -17.92 -8.93 12.41
CA TYR A 67 -18.82 -7.79 12.22
C TYR A 67 -18.18 -6.62 11.46
N TYR A 68 -16.86 -6.45 11.55
CA TYR A 68 -16.10 -5.34 10.96
C TYR A 68 -14.90 -5.85 10.13
N PRO A 69 -15.13 -6.71 9.12
CA PRO A 69 -14.05 -7.38 8.41
C PRO A 69 -13.20 -6.41 7.58
N VAL A 70 -13.75 -5.30 7.08
CA VAL A 70 -13.01 -4.28 6.30
C VAL A 70 -12.03 -3.55 7.21
N GLU A 71 -12.50 -3.14 8.38
CA GLU A 71 -11.73 -2.45 9.41
C GLU A 71 -10.67 -3.37 10.01
N PHE A 72 -11.04 -4.63 10.31
CA PHE A 72 -10.10 -5.64 10.79
C PHE A 72 -8.96 -5.88 9.80
N CYS A 73 -9.28 -6.05 8.50
CA CYS A 73 -8.27 -6.20 7.47
C CYS A 73 -7.40 -4.96 7.30
N THR A 74 -7.98 -3.76 7.38
CA THR A 74 -7.23 -2.51 7.28
C THR A 74 -6.26 -2.35 8.45
N ALA A 75 -6.72 -2.56 9.68
CA ALA A 75 -5.88 -2.52 10.88
C ALA A 75 -4.76 -3.57 10.81
N GLY A 76 -5.07 -4.79 10.35
CA GLY A 76 -4.07 -5.84 10.17
C GLY A 76 -3.00 -5.47 9.13
N LEU A 77 -3.36 -4.80 8.04
CA LEU A 77 -2.39 -4.34 7.03
C LEU A 77 -1.47 -3.23 7.56
N ILE A 78 -1.97 -2.39 8.47
CA ILE A 78 -1.16 -1.37 9.15
C ILE A 78 -0.18 -2.02 10.12
N VAL A 79 -0.68 -2.87 11.03
CA VAL A 79 0.11 -3.49 12.10
C VAL A 79 1.11 -4.51 11.56
N TRP A 80 0.74 -5.28 10.54
CA TRP A 80 1.57 -6.36 9.99
C TRP A 80 2.24 -6.01 8.66
N GLY A 81 2.25 -4.74 8.23
CA GLY A 81 2.80 -4.34 6.93
C GLY A 81 4.28 -4.72 6.72
N GLY A 82 5.04 -4.91 7.79
CA GLY A 82 6.43 -5.41 7.75
C GLY A 82 6.58 -6.94 7.74
N ASP A 83 5.51 -7.69 8.00
CA ASP A 83 5.47 -9.15 8.05
C ASP A 83 4.75 -9.68 6.79
N GLN A 84 5.55 -10.11 5.81
CA GLN A 84 5.04 -10.52 4.51
C GLN A 84 4.14 -11.75 4.59
N GLU A 85 4.44 -12.71 5.47
CA GLU A 85 3.65 -13.94 5.59
C GLU A 85 2.26 -13.63 6.16
N LYS A 86 2.18 -12.82 7.22
CA LYS A 86 0.90 -12.38 7.78
C LYS A 86 0.11 -11.53 6.81
N THR A 87 0.78 -10.61 6.12
CA THR A 87 0.14 -9.76 5.11
C THR A 87 -0.50 -10.59 3.99
N VAL A 88 0.19 -11.61 3.46
CA VAL A 88 -0.36 -12.49 2.42
C VAL A 88 -1.61 -13.23 2.92
N LYS A 89 -1.53 -13.87 4.10
CA LYS A 89 -2.69 -14.57 4.69
C LYS A 89 -3.88 -13.64 4.94
N LEU A 90 -3.61 -12.40 5.34
CA LEU A 90 -4.65 -11.39 5.56
C LEU A 90 -5.31 -10.97 4.24
N LEU A 91 -4.53 -10.80 3.17
CA LEU A 91 -5.06 -10.45 1.85
C LEU A 91 -5.89 -11.59 1.25
N GLU A 92 -5.47 -12.84 1.41
CA GLU A 92 -6.27 -14.03 1.04
C GLU A 92 -7.61 -14.05 1.81
N TYR A 93 -7.59 -13.73 3.10
CA TYR A 93 -8.80 -13.60 3.89
C TYR A 93 -9.69 -12.44 3.40
N ALA A 94 -9.12 -11.28 3.14
CA ALA A 94 -9.84 -10.12 2.61
C ALA A 94 -10.54 -10.45 1.27
N GLU A 95 -9.84 -11.12 0.36
CA GLU A 95 -10.39 -11.60 -0.92
C GLU A 95 -11.54 -12.58 -0.70
N SER A 96 -11.40 -13.54 0.22
CA SER A 96 -12.49 -14.48 0.58
C SER A 96 -13.75 -13.80 1.15
N LYS A 97 -13.61 -12.55 1.62
CA LYS A 97 -14.70 -11.71 2.12
C LYS A 97 -15.17 -10.65 1.12
N ASN A 98 -14.70 -10.73 -0.13
CA ASN A 98 -14.98 -9.76 -1.20
C ASN A 98 -14.51 -8.33 -0.84
N ILE A 99 -13.44 -8.21 -0.06
CA ILE A 99 -12.81 -6.94 0.27
C ILE A 99 -11.71 -6.70 -0.77
N LYS A 100 -11.82 -5.58 -1.49
CA LYS A 100 -10.88 -5.22 -2.54
C LYS A 100 -9.68 -4.49 -1.96
N LEU A 101 -8.49 -4.79 -2.46
CA LEU A 101 -7.31 -3.97 -2.22
C LEU A 101 -7.02 -3.13 -3.47
N GLU A 102 -7.06 -1.82 -3.32
CA GLU A 102 -6.77 -0.86 -4.37
C GLU A 102 -5.43 -0.15 -4.18
N LYS A 103 -4.90 0.32 -5.30
CA LYS A 103 -3.69 1.14 -5.32
C LYS A 103 -3.92 2.47 -4.59
N PRO A 104 -2.83 3.20 -4.27
CA PRO A 104 -2.95 4.55 -3.76
C PRO A 104 -3.76 5.42 -4.73
N LYS A 105 -4.81 6.09 -4.23
CA LYS A 105 -5.73 6.91 -5.04
C LYS A 105 -6.10 8.20 -4.32
N PHE A 106 -6.07 9.32 -5.04
CA PHE A 106 -6.50 10.61 -4.51
C PHE A 106 -7.94 10.57 -4.02
N ARG A 107 -8.24 11.31 -2.95
CA ARG A 107 -9.51 11.31 -2.17
C ARG A 107 -9.78 10.10 -1.29
N TYR A 108 -9.13 8.97 -1.53
CA TYR A 108 -9.39 7.72 -0.79
C TYR A 108 -8.23 7.31 0.12
N SER A 109 -7.00 7.36 -0.38
CA SER A 109 -5.81 6.98 0.38
C SER A 109 -5.38 8.05 1.38
N LYS A 110 -4.93 7.58 2.54
CA LYS A 110 -4.21 8.38 3.56
C LYS A 110 -2.72 8.04 3.57
N GLY A 111 -2.01 8.52 4.58
CA GLY A 111 -0.63 8.12 4.84
C GLY A 111 -0.49 6.61 5.11
N GLU A 112 -1.34 6.05 5.96
CA GLU A 112 -1.48 4.61 6.19
C GLU A 112 -2.56 3.98 5.28
N TYR A 113 -2.69 2.65 5.32
CA TYR A 113 -3.83 2.00 4.67
C TYR A 113 -5.12 2.59 5.20
N PHE A 114 -6.06 2.87 4.31
CA PHE A 114 -7.36 3.41 4.68
C PHE A 114 -8.45 2.75 3.87
N MET A 115 -9.67 2.81 4.37
CA MET A 115 -10.76 2.00 3.83
C MET A 115 -11.99 2.84 3.51
N ASP A 116 -12.77 2.30 2.59
CA ASP A 116 -14.14 2.66 2.32
C ASP A 116 -15.01 1.43 2.64
N THR A 117 -15.79 1.55 3.70
CA THR A 117 -16.66 0.49 4.22
C THR A 117 -17.88 0.25 3.32
N GLU A 118 -18.33 1.26 2.57
CA GLU A 118 -19.48 1.16 1.67
C GLU A 118 -19.11 0.31 0.45
N THR A 119 -17.96 0.61 -0.17
CA THR A 119 -17.48 -0.13 -1.34
C THR A 119 -16.69 -1.39 -0.99
N LYS A 120 -16.42 -1.64 0.29
CA LYS A 120 -15.54 -2.70 0.80
C LYS A 120 -14.17 -2.68 0.14
N THR A 121 -13.58 -1.50 0.11
CA THR A 121 -12.29 -1.27 -0.54
C THR A 121 -11.28 -0.77 0.47
N ILE A 122 -10.10 -1.38 0.48
CA ILE A 122 -8.94 -0.91 1.23
C ILE A 122 -7.98 -0.28 0.22
N TYR A 123 -7.63 0.97 0.42
CA TYR A 123 -6.67 1.71 -0.38
C TYR A 123 -5.31 1.68 0.29
N GLN A 124 -4.27 1.37 -0.50
CA GLN A 124 -2.91 1.45 -0.02
C GLN A 124 -2.55 2.88 0.40
N GLY A 125 -1.87 3.01 1.55
CA GLY A 125 -1.35 4.28 2.03
C GLY A 125 -0.15 4.79 1.25
N THR A 126 0.18 6.07 1.39
CA THR A 126 1.34 6.67 0.72
C THR A 126 2.66 6.37 1.41
N SER A 127 2.66 6.01 2.70
CA SER A 127 3.89 5.85 3.49
C SER A 127 4.86 4.78 2.95
N PRO A 128 4.43 3.62 2.44
CA PRO A 128 5.33 2.61 1.88
C PRO A 128 5.93 2.99 0.51
N ILE A 129 5.41 4.05 -0.13
CA ILE A 129 5.88 4.49 -1.44
C ILE A 129 7.21 5.22 -1.28
N LYS A 130 8.22 4.79 -2.04
CA LYS A 130 9.53 5.42 -2.04
C LYS A 130 9.43 6.93 -2.27
N ASN A 131 10.11 7.70 -1.43
CA ASN A 131 10.12 9.18 -1.37
C ASN A 131 8.80 9.84 -0.89
N CYS A 132 7.78 9.07 -0.53
CA CYS A 132 6.58 9.58 0.13
C CYS A 132 6.67 9.36 1.65
N ASN A 133 5.71 9.95 2.37
CA ASN A 133 5.55 9.76 3.81
C ASN A 133 4.06 9.83 4.19
N MET A 134 3.76 9.51 5.45
CA MET A 134 2.40 9.55 5.99
C MET A 134 1.77 10.93 5.84
N ARG A 135 2.53 11.99 6.20
CA ARG A 135 2.07 13.38 6.15
C ARG A 135 1.58 13.81 4.77
N SER A 136 2.31 13.46 3.70
CA SER A 136 1.90 13.78 2.33
C SER A 136 0.56 13.13 1.95
N GLY A 137 0.30 11.90 2.41
CA GLY A 137 -0.97 11.23 2.18
C GLY A 137 -2.11 11.87 2.95
N ASP A 138 -1.88 12.23 4.21
CA ASP A 138 -2.89 12.86 5.06
C ASP A 138 -3.23 14.29 4.60
N ASP A 139 -2.23 15.06 4.18
CA ASP A 139 -2.44 16.40 3.61
C ASP A 139 -3.22 16.30 2.30
N LEU A 140 -2.96 15.31 1.44
CA LEU A 140 -3.75 15.06 0.23
C LEU A 140 -5.18 14.62 0.56
N TYR A 141 -5.35 13.76 1.57
CA TYR A 141 -6.66 13.32 2.02
C TYR A 141 -7.48 14.46 2.63
N SER A 142 -6.84 15.47 3.22
CA SER A 142 -7.54 16.66 3.72
C SER A 142 -8.26 17.44 2.60
N LEU A 143 -7.83 17.27 1.35
CA LEU A 143 -8.43 17.87 0.16
C LEU A 143 -9.51 16.98 -0.50
N LYS A 144 -9.89 15.85 0.11
CA LYS A 144 -10.76 14.85 -0.54
C LYS A 144 -12.14 15.36 -0.94
N ASP A 145 -12.65 16.38 -0.25
CA ASP A 145 -13.98 16.97 -0.47
C ASP A 145 -13.89 18.30 -1.25
N GLU A 146 -12.67 18.80 -1.52
CA GLU A 146 -12.49 20.00 -2.34
C GLU A 146 -12.70 19.67 -3.83
N GLU A 147 -13.48 20.48 -4.53
CA GLU A 147 -13.70 20.33 -5.96
C GLU A 147 -12.66 21.12 -6.76
N PHE A 148 -12.12 20.47 -7.80
CA PHE A 148 -11.12 21.06 -8.69
C PHE A 148 -11.57 20.86 -10.13
N LYS A 149 -11.64 21.93 -10.90
CA LYS A 149 -12.03 21.89 -12.32
C LYS A 149 -11.00 21.16 -13.18
N ASN A 150 -9.71 21.25 -12.81
CA ASN A 150 -8.63 20.57 -13.49
C ASN A 150 -7.36 20.50 -12.63
N TRP A 151 -6.33 19.85 -13.19
CA TRP A 151 -5.02 19.69 -12.57
C TRP A 151 -4.32 21.00 -12.20
N ILE A 152 -4.53 22.07 -12.98
CA ILE A 152 -3.86 23.35 -12.75
C ILE A 152 -4.44 24.04 -11.52
N GLU A 153 -5.76 23.97 -11.33
CA GLU A 153 -6.42 24.44 -10.10
C GLU A 153 -5.90 23.70 -8.87
N PHE A 154 -5.81 22.37 -8.94
CA PHE A 154 -5.25 21.55 -7.87
C PHE A 154 -3.80 21.95 -7.55
N MET A 155 -2.94 22.12 -8.55
CA MET A 155 -1.55 22.57 -8.33
C MET A 155 -1.47 23.96 -7.69
N LEU A 156 -2.33 24.89 -8.12
CA LEU A 156 -2.42 26.22 -7.55
C LEU A 156 -2.86 26.17 -6.08
N ARG A 157 -3.83 25.31 -5.75
CA ARG A 157 -4.31 25.06 -4.38
C ARG A 157 -3.21 24.55 -3.47
N ILE A 158 -2.40 23.59 -3.90
CA ILE A 158 -1.35 23.00 -3.04
C ILE A 158 -0.10 23.88 -2.92
N LYS A 159 0.25 24.66 -3.96
CA LYS A 159 1.50 25.46 -3.99
C LYS A 159 1.35 26.90 -3.52
N ASP A 160 0.21 27.52 -3.80
CA ASP A 160 -0.08 28.91 -3.43
C ASP A 160 -1.17 28.93 -2.37
N GLY A 161 -2.33 28.32 -2.67
CA GLY A 161 -3.44 28.19 -1.72
C GLY A 161 -4.07 29.53 -1.32
N THR A 162 -3.68 30.64 -1.97
CA THR A 162 -4.20 31.97 -1.70
C THR A 162 -5.65 32.09 -2.19
N SER A 163 -6.48 32.70 -1.35
CA SER A 163 -7.82 33.19 -1.68
C SER A 163 -7.96 34.63 -1.16
N LEU A 164 -8.76 35.42 -1.87
CA LEU A 164 -9.04 36.82 -1.53
C LEU A 164 -10.52 36.99 -1.20
N VAL A 165 -10.84 37.79 -0.19
CA VAL A 165 -12.21 38.27 0.01
C VAL A 165 -12.42 39.50 -0.86
N ILE A 166 -13.27 39.38 -1.88
CA ILE A 166 -13.64 40.46 -2.80
C ILE A 166 -15.16 40.62 -2.73
N ASP A 167 -15.63 41.82 -2.36
CA ASP A 167 -17.06 42.13 -2.18
C ASP A 167 -17.78 41.15 -1.22
N GLY A 168 -17.10 40.78 -0.14
CA GLY A 168 -17.63 39.85 0.88
C GLY A 168 -17.68 38.37 0.46
N LYS A 169 -17.13 38.02 -0.71
CA LYS A 169 -17.04 36.63 -1.19
C LYS A 169 -15.59 36.17 -1.24
N VAL A 170 -15.33 34.96 -0.74
CA VAL A 170 -14.02 34.32 -0.88
C VAL A 170 -13.86 33.84 -2.32
N LYS A 171 -12.83 34.32 -3.00
CA LYS A 171 -12.45 33.90 -4.35
C LYS A 171 -11.03 33.35 -4.35
N GLY A 172 -10.88 32.10 -4.79
CA GLY A 172 -9.57 31.49 -4.99
C GLY A 172 -8.84 32.09 -6.19
N LEU A 173 -7.50 31.99 -6.22
CA LEU A 173 -6.72 32.50 -7.36
C LEU A 173 -7.13 31.90 -8.71
N TYR A 174 -7.59 30.64 -8.75
CA TYR A 174 -8.04 30.04 -10.01
C TYR A 174 -9.28 30.75 -10.57
N GLU A 175 -10.27 31.04 -9.73
CA GLU A 175 -11.46 31.80 -10.12
C GLU A 175 -11.06 33.19 -10.62
N ILE A 176 -10.22 33.90 -9.87
CA ILE A 176 -9.75 35.24 -10.26
C ILE A 176 -9.05 35.18 -11.61
N TYR A 177 -8.11 34.24 -11.80
CA TYR A 177 -7.30 34.18 -13.01
C TYR A 177 -8.06 33.68 -14.25
N THR A 178 -9.22 33.04 -14.07
CA THR A 178 -10.05 32.57 -15.18
C THR A 178 -11.23 33.49 -15.48
N THR A 179 -11.55 34.45 -14.60
CA THR A 179 -12.68 35.37 -14.79
C THR A 179 -12.27 36.82 -15.00
N TYR A 180 -11.07 37.23 -14.57
CA TYR A 180 -10.56 38.59 -14.72
C TYR A 180 -9.59 38.67 -15.91
N THR A 181 -9.55 39.83 -16.55
CA THR A 181 -8.54 40.22 -17.54
C THR A 181 -7.21 40.59 -16.86
N GLU A 182 -6.12 40.67 -17.64
CA GLU A 182 -4.82 41.07 -17.11
C GLU A 182 -4.86 42.49 -16.53
N GLU A 183 -5.61 43.39 -17.17
CA GLU A 183 -5.83 44.78 -16.74
C GLU A 183 -6.57 44.84 -15.41
N GLU A 184 -7.60 44.03 -15.23
CA GLU A 184 -8.37 43.98 -13.97
C GLU A 184 -7.55 43.38 -12.83
N VAL A 185 -6.72 42.36 -13.08
CA VAL A 185 -5.80 41.84 -12.05
C VAL A 185 -4.73 42.87 -11.69
N LYS A 186 -4.22 43.66 -12.64
CA LYS A 186 -3.32 44.79 -12.36
C LYS A 186 -4.01 45.88 -11.55
N ALA A 187 -5.29 46.15 -11.82
CA ALA A 187 -6.08 47.10 -11.04
C ALA A 187 -6.29 46.58 -9.61
N LEU A 188 -6.57 45.29 -9.43
CA LEU A 188 -6.66 44.62 -8.14
C LEU A 188 -5.36 44.73 -7.34
N ASP A 189 -4.20 44.47 -7.96
CA ASP A 189 -2.90 44.67 -7.31
C ASP A 189 -2.70 46.11 -6.80
N LYS A 190 -3.13 47.11 -7.59
CA LYS A 190 -3.06 48.52 -7.20
C LYS A 190 -4.00 48.83 -6.04
N ASP A 191 -5.22 48.31 -6.07
CA ASP A 191 -6.22 48.58 -5.03
C ASP A 191 -5.86 47.91 -3.71
N ILE A 192 -5.39 46.65 -3.73
CA ILE A 192 -4.87 45.96 -2.54
C ILE A 192 -3.72 46.76 -1.91
N LYS A 193 -2.83 47.32 -2.72
CA LYS A 193 -1.73 48.15 -2.23
C LYS A 193 -2.22 49.47 -1.61
N ALA A 194 -3.26 50.08 -2.18
CA ALA A 194 -3.80 51.35 -1.71
C ALA A 194 -4.72 51.20 -0.49
N ASN A 195 -5.45 50.09 -0.42
CA ASN A 195 -6.51 49.82 0.55
C ASN A 195 -6.36 48.42 1.18
N PRO A 196 -5.25 48.11 1.87
CA PRO A 196 -4.99 46.75 2.37
C PRO A 196 -6.07 46.24 3.33
N ASP A 197 -6.67 47.12 4.14
CA ASP A 197 -7.71 46.75 5.12
C ASP A 197 -9.02 46.27 4.48
N LYS A 198 -9.22 46.51 3.18
CA LYS A 198 -10.41 46.02 2.44
C LYS A 198 -10.30 44.55 2.03
N TYR A 199 -9.10 43.98 2.08
CA TYR A 199 -8.83 42.65 1.54
C TYR A 199 -8.28 41.72 2.61
N GLU A 200 -8.94 40.59 2.78
CA GLU A 200 -8.41 39.48 3.57
C GLU A 200 -7.74 38.46 2.64
N VAL A 201 -6.48 38.11 2.95
CA VAL A 201 -5.70 37.09 2.24
C VAL A 201 -5.68 35.83 3.08
N ILE A 202 -6.37 34.79 2.60
CA ILE A 202 -6.39 33.48 3.24
C ILE A 202 -5.41 32.60 2.46
N GLY A 203 -4.35 32.10 3.11
CA GLY A 203 -3.33 31.28 2.47
C GLY A 203 -3.01 30.04 3.29
N THR A 204 -3.38 28.87 2.77
CA THR A 204 -3.04 27.58 3.40
C THR A 204 -2.33 26.65 2.40
N PRO A 205 -1.12 27.00 1.94
CA PRO A 205 -0.35 26.12 1.07
C PRO A 205 0.02 24.84 1.83
N LEU A 206 0.28 23.77 1.07
CA LEU A 206 0.71 22.48 1.61
C LEU A 206 2.19 22.25 1.25
N PRO A 207 3.14 22.85 2.00
CA PRO A 207 4.56 22.79 1.66
C PRO A 207 5.15 21.38 1.79
N SER A 208 4.49 20.50 2.52
CA SER A 208 4.78 19.07 2.59
C SER A 208 4.67 18.39 1.23
N LEU A 209 3.86 18.91 0.30
CA LEU A 209 3.65 18.36 -1.04
C LEU A 209 4.70 18.92 -2.02
N ASP A 210 5.93 18.43 -1.90
CA ASP A 210 7.08 18.81 -2.72
C ASP A 210 7.29 17.85 -3.91
N LYS A 211 8.34 18.09 -4.72
CA LYS A 211 8.65 17.22 -5.87
C LYS A 211 8.94 15.77 -5.46
N ARG A 212 9.51 15.52 -4.28
CA ARG A 212 9.94 14.18 -3.85
C ARG A 212 8.76 13.25 -3.66
N ASN A 213 7.63 13.75 -3.16
CA ASN A 213 6.41 12.94 -2.99
C ASN A 213 5.42 13.06 -4.16
N MET A 214 5.27 14.23 -4.77
CA MET A 214 4.32 14.39 -5.89
C MET A 214 4.73 13.57 -7.12
N GLU A 215 6.02 13.50 -7.46
CA GLU A 215 6.49 12.76 -8.65
C GLU A 215 6.14 11.25 -8.58
N PRO A 216 6.46 10.51 -7.49
CA PRO A 216 6.00 9.14 -7.31
C PRO A 216 4.48 9.00 -7.48
N LEU A 217 3.70 9.85 -6.81
CA LEU A 217 2.23 9.74 -6.80
C LEU A 217 1.64 9.96 -8.20
N ILE A 218 2.12 10.98 -8.93
CA ILE A 218 1.71 11.23 -10.32
C ILE A 218 2.04 10.01 -11.20
N LYS A 219 3.27 9.50 -11.12
CA LYS A 219 3.74 8.37 -11.93
C LYS A 219 3.04 7.04 -11.59
N LEU A 220 2.53 6.89 -10.38
CA LEU A 220 1.72 5.76 -9.92
C LEU A 220 0.22 5.92 -10.22
N ASN A 221 -0.16 6.95 -10.98
CA ASN A 221 -1.54 7.24 -11.36
C ASN A 221 -2.48 7.53 -10.18
N TYR A 222 -1.93 8.05 -9.08
CA TYR A 222 -2.69 8.44 -7.89
C TYR A 222 -3.77 9.50 -8.20
N PHE A 223 -3.46 10.40 -9.14
CA PHE A 223 -4.27 11.55 -9.55
C PHE A 223 -5.12 11.28 -10.81
N SER A 224 -5.52 10.02 -11.03
CA SER A 224 -6.20 9.57 -12.25
C SER A 224 -7.46 10.36 -12.63
N GLU A 225 -8.14 11.01 -11.69
CA GLU A 225 -9.30 11.86 -11.98
C GLU A 225 -8.97 13.09 -12.84
N PHE A 226 -7.72 13.54 -12.83
CA PHE A 226 -7.28 14.73 -13.57
C PHE A 226 -6.74 14.43 -14.97
N GLY A 227 -6.45 13.16 -15.28
CA GLY A 227 -5.86 12.75 -16.55
C GLY A 227 -4.77 11.70 -16.39
N ASN A 228 -4.03 11.45 -17.47
CA ASN A 228 -2.99 10.42 -17.47
C ASN A 228 -1.68 10.90 -16.82
N PRO A 229 -0.93 10.01 -16.15
CA PRO A 229 0.31 10.34 -15.45
C PRO A 229 1.30 11.20 -16.22
N LYS A 230 1.53 10.92 -17.50
CA LYS A 230 2.56 11.62 -18.29
C LYS A 230 2.15 13.06 -18.62
N GLN A 231 0.88 13.29 -18.92
CA GLN A 231 0.34 14.64 -19.09
C GLN A 231 0.42 15.43 -17.78
N LEU A 232 -0.01 14.84 -16.67
CA LEU A 232 0.02 15.48 -15.34
C LEU A 232 1.45 15.81 -14.91
N MET A 233 2.41 14.91 -15.15
CA MET A 233 3.81 15.13 -14.81
C MET A 233 4.42 16.28 -15.64
N THR A 234 4.10 16.34 -16.94
CA THR A 234 4.57 17.42 -17.81
C THR A 234 4.05 18.78 -17.35
N ALA A 235 2.76 18.86 -16.99
CA ALA A 235 2.15 20.07 -16.45
C ALA A 235 2.75 20.44 -15.08
N TYR A 236 3.01 19.45 -14.22
CA TYR A 236 3.64 19.65 -12.92
C TYR A 236 5.06 20.23 -13.02
N GLU A 237 5.86 19.73 -13.96
CA GLU A 237 7.20 20.26 -14.21
C GLU A 237 7.15 21.69 -14.75
N LEU A 238 6.25 21.97 -15.71
CA LEU A 238 6.05 23.30 -16.24
C LEU A 238 5.59 24.28 -15.15
N PHE A 239 4.64 23.86 -14.31
CA PHE A 239 4.11 24.66 -13.21
C PHE A 239 5.22 25.02 -12.22
N ASN A 240 5.99 24.05 -11.72
CA ASN A 240 7.07 24.33 -10.77
C ASN A 240 8.19 25.21 -11.37
N ASN A 241 8.43 25.09 -12.68
CA ASN A 241 9.42 25.91 -13.37
C ASN A 241 8.94 27.36 -13.52
N LYS A 242 7.70 27.57 -13.95
CA LYS A 242 7.18 28.87 -14.40
C LYS A 242 6.37 29.62 -13.34
N TYR A 243 5.52 28.92 -12.59
CA TYR A 243 4.71 29.55 -11.55
C TYR A 243 5.56 29.86 -10.31
N LYS A 244 5.50 31.10 -9.83
CA LYS A 244 6.26 31.58 -8.67
C LYS A 244 5.29 32.08 -7.60
N PRO A 245 4.91 31.25 -6.62
CA PRO A 245 3.93 31.62 -5.58
C PRO A 245 4.33 32.87 -4.79
N LYS A 246 5.64 33.06 -4.59
CA LYS A 246 6.24 34.20 -3.87
C LYS A 246 6.32 35.50 -4.69
N ASN A 247 5.80 35.53 -5.91
CA ASN A 247 5.76 36.78 -6.68
C ASN A 247 4.89 37.81 -5.95
N LYS A 248 5.34 39.07 -5.91
CA LYS A 248 4.73 40.14 -5.11
C LYS A 248 3.39 40.61 -5.68
N THR A 249 3.15 40.42 -6.98
CA THR A 249 1.94 40.88 -7.66
C THR A 249 1.15 39.70 -8.22
N TYR A 250 -0.18 39.75 -8.10
CA TYR A 250 -1.07 38.77 -8.69
C TYR A 250 -1.01 38.81 -10.22
N ALA A 251 -0.84 39.98 -10.84
CA ALA A 251 -0.66 40.11 -12.28
C ALA A 251 0.58 39.36 -12.79
N GLY A 252 1.68 39.37 -12.01
CA GLY A 252 2.88 38.61 -12.34
C GLY A 252 2.69 37.09 -12.27
N LYS A 253 1.79 36.62 -11.40
CA LYS A 253 1.39 35.21 -11.31
C LYS A 253 0.40 34.84 -12.43
N PHE A 254 -0.57 35.71 -12.71
CA PHE A 254 -1.63 35.55 -13.72
C PHE A 254 -1.06 35.17 -15.10
N LYS A 255 -0.07 35.92 -15.59
CA LYS A 255 0.55 35.64 -16.90
C LYS A 255 1.16 34.23 -16.96
N ASN A 256 1.87 33.82 -15.92
CA ASN A 256 2.46 32.48 -15.86
C ASN A 256 1.38 31.40 -15.75
N PHE A 257 0.34 31.65 -14.94
CA PHE A 257 -0.80 30.75 -14.79
C PHE A 257 -1.50 30.48 -16.13
N ASN A 258 -1.87 31.53 -16.87
CA ASN A 258 -2.58 31.38 -18.16
C ASN A 258 -1.72 30.62 -19.18
N MET A 259 -0.43 30.94 -19.28
CA MET A 259 0.48 30.18 -20.14
C MET A 259 0.53 28.69 -19.77
N ILE A 260 0.53 28.35 -18.47
CA ILE A 260 0.52 26.95 -18.02
C ILE A 260 -0.82 26.28 -18.36
N LEU A 261 -1.94 26.97 -18.11
CA LEU A 261 -3.29 26.48 -18.38
C LEU A 261 -3.49 26.22 -19.89
N ASP A 262 -3.08 27.15 -20.74
CA ASP A 262 -3.13 27.02 -22.19
C ASP A 262 -2.27 25.84 -22.68
N ALA A 263 -1.06 25.69 -22.13
CA ALA A 263 -0.19 24.56 -22.47
C ALA A 263 -0.79 23.20 -22.08
N PHE A 264 -1.49 23.15 -20.93
CA PHE A 264 -2.16 21.94 -20.46
C PHE A 264 -3.37 21.57 -21.32
N ASN A 265 -4.15 22.57 -21.74
CA ASN A 265 -5.37 22.36 -22.53
C ASN A 265 -5.10 22.12 -24.02
N SER A 266 -4.07 22.77 -24.58
CA SER A 266 -3.79 22.71 -26.03
C SER A 266 -3.12 21.42 -26.50
N LYS A 267 -2.44 20.69 -25.60
CA LYS A 267 -1.63 19.53 -25.98
C LYS A 267 -2.05 18.29 -25.21
N LYS A 268 -2.75 17.39 -25.90
CA LYS A 268 -2.96 16.02 -25.40
C LYS A 268 -1.64 15.25 -25.47
N ILE A 269 -1.25 14.66 -24.34
CA ILE A 269 -0.03 13.86 -24.22
C ILE A 269 -0.46 12.43 -23.96
N ASP A 270 -0.03 11.50 -24.82
CA ASP A 270 -0.23 10.07 -24.59
C ASP A 270 0.53 9.62 -23.35
N ASP A 271 -0.07 8.66 -22.64
CA ASP A 271 0.47 8.14 -21.39
C ASP A 271 1.81 7.41 -21.55
N TYR A 272 2.40 7.00 -20.43
CA TYR A 272 3.54 6.11 -20.39
C TYR A 272 3.23 4.79 -21.11
N LYS A 273 4.25 4.24 -21.76
CA LYS A 273 4.14 2.89 -22.34
C LYS A 273 4.02 1.89 -21.19
N ALA A 274 3.39 0.74 -21.45
CA ALA A 274 3.19 -0.32 -20.45
C ALA A 274 4.44 -0.66 -19.64
N VAL A 275 5.61 -0.78 -20.30
CA VAL A 275 6.88 -1.07 -19.61
C VAL A 275 7.32 0.07 -18.69
N GLU A 276 7.15 1.32 -19.11
CA GLU A 276 7.50 2.49 -18.27
C GLU A 276 6.58 2.58 -17.05
N THR A 277 5.29 2.25 -17.21
CA THR A 277 4.35 2.14 -16.08
C THR A 277 4.81 1.08 -15.08
N LEU A 278 5.15 -0.13 -15.55
CA LEU A 278 5.64 -1.21 -14.69
C LEU A 278 6.98 -0.89 -14.02
N GLU A 279 7.87 -0.19 -14.72
CA GLU A 279 9.13 0.29 -14.14
C GLU A 279 8.87 1.30 -13.01
N ASN A 280 7.94 2.23 -13.18
CA ASN A 280 7.55 3.17 -12.12
C ASN A 280 6.96 2.43 -10.92
N GLU A 281 6.04 1.49 -11.14
CA GLU A 281 5.46 0.66 -10.07
C GLU A 281 6.54 -0.09 -9.30
N LEU A 282 7.41 -0.83 -10.01
CA LEU A 282 8.50 -1.58 -9.40
C LEU A 282 9.45 -0.66 -8.62
N PHE A 283 9.80 0.49 -9.18
CA PHE A 283 10.75 1.41 -8.57
C PHE A 283 10.21 2.07 -7.30
N TYR A 284 8.95 2.51 -7.30
CA TYR A 284 8.37 3.26 -6.19
C TYR A 284 7.71 2.37 -5.13
N THR A 285 7.21 1.18 -5.50
CA THR A 285 6.45 0.30 -4.59
C THR A 285 7.12 -1.06 -4.36
N GLY A 286 8.13 -1.43 -5.16
CA GLY A 286 8.73 -2.76 -5.14
C GLY A 286 7.84 -3.86 -5.72
N ARG A 287 6.67 -3.51 -6.28
CA ARG A 287 5.69 -4.45 -6.81
C ARG A 287 5.16 -3.95 -8.16
N VAL A 288 4.60 -4.86 -8.93
CA VAL A 288 3.92 -4.56 -10.20
C VAL A 288 2.55 -5.19 -10.19
N THR A 289 1.58 -4.48 -10.73
CA THR A 289 0.16 -4.83 -10.60
C THR A 289 -0.66 -4.45 -11.84
N THR A 290 -0.25 -3.45 -12.63
CA THR A 290 -1.01 -3.09 -13.85
C THR A 290 -0.83 -4.12 -14.96
N SER A 291 -1.94 -4.68 -15.47
CA SER A 291 -1.94 -5.55 -16.65
C SER A 291 -2.41 -4.80 -17.91
N PHE A 292 -1.99 -5.31 -19.08
CA PHE A 292 -2.31 -4.74 -20.39
C PHE A 292 -2.73 -5.87 -21.34
N GLU A 293 -4.04 -6.05 -21.54
CA GLU A 293 -4.61 -7.18 -22.28
C GLU A 293 -4.17 -7.28 -23.75
N HIS A 294 -3.88 -6.14 -24.37
CA HIS A 294 -3.43 -6.04 -25.76
C HIS A 294 -1.99 -6.54 -25.96
N ILE A 295 -1.20 -6.68 -24.90
CA ILE A 295 0.18 -7.15 -24.98
C ILE A 295 0.20 -8.69 -25.05
N PRO A 296 0.98 -9.30 -25.96
CA PRO A 296 1.11 -10.76 -26.02
C PRO A 296 1.62 -11.38 -24.71
N GLY A 297 0.98 -12.47 -24.27
CA GLY A 297 1.31 -13.16 -23.00
C GLY A 297 2.69 -13.82 -22.94
N LYS A 298 3.45 -13.83 -24.05
CA LYS A 298 4.85 -14.27 -24.11
C LYS A 298 5.85 -13.25 -23.57
N TYR A 299 5.43 -11.99 -23.40
CA TYR A 299 6.26 -10.95 -22.80
C TYR A 299 6.18 -11.01 -21.28
N ALA A 300 7.35 -10.96 -20.66
CA ALA A 300 7.52 -11.07 -19.22
C ALA A 300 8.41 -9.94 -18.71
N PHE A 301 7.89 -9.16 -17.77
CA PHE A 301 8.62 -8.07 -17.12
C PHE A 301 9.36 -8.62 -15.89
N VAL A 302 10.67 -8.47 -15.84
CA VAL A 302 11.50 -9.03 -14.75
C VAL A 302 11.37 -8.16 -13.51
N THR A 303 11.01 -8.74 -12.36
CA THR A 303 10.85 -7.99 -11.10
C THR A 303 11.94 -8.30 -10.08
N ASP A 304 12.49 -9.51 -10.12
CA ASP A 304 13.51 -9.97 -9.19
C ASP A 304 14.32 -11.12 -9.79
N ILE A 305 15.60 -11.24 -9.41
CA ILE A 305 16.50 -12.29 -9.90
C ILE A 305 17.40 -12.83 -8.78
N ILE A 306 17.65 -14.13 -8.83
CA ILE A 306 18.66 -14.82 -8.02
C ILE A 306 19.55 -15.61 -8.97
N VAL A 307 20.77 -15.11 -9.19
CA VAL A 307 21.78 -15.74 -10.04
C VAL A 307 22.57 -16.75 -9.19
N ARG A 308 22.61 -18.02 -9.63
CA ARG A 308 23.43 -19.07 -9.01
C ARG A 308 24.35 -19.68 -10.06
N LYS A 309 25.35 -20.44 -9.61
CA LYS A 309 26.37 -21.07 -10.47
C LYS A 309 25.77 -21.88 -11.63
N THR A 310 24.68 -22.63 -11.40
CA THR A 310 24.08 -23.53 -12.40
C THR A 310 22.81 -22.99 -13.05
N ARG A 311 22.17 -21.98 -12.46
CA ARG A 311 20.93 -21.40 -12.96
C ARG A 311 20.66 -20.02 -12.38
N THR A 312 19.89 -19.22 -13.11
CA THR A 312 19.23 -18.02 -12.62
C THR A 312 17.76 -18.35 -12.36
N THR A 313 17.25 -17.98 -11.19
CA THR A 313 15.82 -18.01 -10.87
C THR A 313 15.31 -16.58 -10.92
N ALA A 314 14.21 -16.32 -11.61
CA ALA A 314 13.67 -14.97 -11.75
C ALA A 314 12.17 -14.96 -11.46
N ARG A 315 11.72 -13.91 -10.79
CA ARG A 315 10.29 -13.58 -10.71
C ARG A 315 9.97 -12.64 -11.86
N VAL A 316 8.97 -13.00 -12.64
CA VAL A 316 8.52 -12.22 -13.78
C VAL A 316 7.02 -11.97 -13.71
N PHE A 317 6.60 -10.81 -14.19
CA PHE A 317 5.21 -10.42 -14.29
C PHE A 317 4.73 -10.61 -15.73
N ASN A 318 3.68 -11.42 -15.90
CA ASN A 318 3.00 -11.55 -17.17
C ASN A 318 2.15 -10.31 -17.43
N ILE A 319 2.58 -9.48 -18.37
CA ILE A 319 1.98 -8.17 -18.62
C ILE A 319 0.52 -8.31 -19.07
N LYS A 320 0.19 -9.35 -19.84
CA LYS A 320 -1.18 -9.59 -20.31
C LYS A 320 -2.14 -9.93 -19.19
N HIS A 321 -1.74 -10.89 -18.34
CA HIS A 321 -2.63 -11.53 -17.37
C HIS A 321 -2.51 -10.98 -15.95
N GLY A 322 -1.56 -10.10 -15.67
CA GLY A 322 -1.38 -9.52 -14.35
C GLY A 322 -0.84 -10.49 -13.31
N LYS A 323 -0.15 -11.56 -13.73
CA LYS A 323 0.27 -12.66 -12.84
C LYS A 323 1.78 -12.72 -12.66
N MET A 324 2.21 -12.88 -11.42
CA MET A 324 3.59 -13.20 -11.08
C MET A 324 3.88 -14.68 -11.32
N VAL A 325 5.00 -14.98 -11.97
CA VAL A 325 5.47 -16.34 -12.26
C VAL A 325 6.95 -16.44 -11.90
N GLU A 326 7.35 -17.55 -11.28
CA GLU A 326 8.77 -17.89 -11.12
C GLU A 326 9.24 -18.70 -12.34
N ILE A 327 10.34 -18.26 -12.94
CA ILE A 327 11.00 -18.94 -14.06
C ILE A 327 12.43 -19.32 -13.71
N LYS A 328 12.91 -20.41 -14.31
CA LYS A 328 14.30 -20.86 -14.19
C LYS A 328 15.00 -20.84 -15.53
N VAL A 329 16.21 -20.29 -15.55
CA VAL A 329 17.04 -20.14 -16.74
C VAL A 329 18.41 -20.77 -16.45
N GLY A 330 18.85 -21.72 -17.28
CA GLY A 330 20.18 -22.31 -17.10
C GLY A 330 21.30 -21.27 -17.31
N SER A 331 22.41 -21.38 -16.59
CA SER A 331 23.49 -20.36 -16.63
C SER A 331 24.01 -20.05 -18.03
N LYS A 332 24.10 -21.07 -18.91
CA LYS A 332 24.54 -20.86 -20.31
C LYS A 332 23.59 -19.93 -21.07
N LEU A 333 22.28 -20.13 -20.93
CA LEU A 333 21.27 -19.29 -21.58
C LEU A 333 21.26 -17.87 -20.97
N TYR A 334 21.33 -17.78 -19.64
CA TYR A 334 21.40 -16.49 -18.95
C TYR A 334 22.65 -15.69 -19.35
N ASN A 335 23.82 -16.32 -19.43
CA ASN A 335 25.05 -15.62 -19.81
C ASN A 335 25.01 -15.11 -21.26
N ASN A 336 24.28 -15.80 -22.15
CA ASN A 336 24.11 -15.37 -23.54
C ASN A 336 23.09 -14.23 -23.67
N VAL A 337 22.05 -14.22 -22.83
CA VAL A 337 21.03 -13.18 -22.83
C VAL A 337 20.76 -12.77 -21.38
N PRO A 338 21.69 -12.01 -20.75
CA PRO A 338 21.56 -11.61 -19.35
C PRO A 338 20.37 -10.67 -19.21
N PHE A 339 19.73 -10.67 -18.05
CA PHE A 339 18.62 -9.76 -17.74
C PHE A 339 18.62 -9.40 -16.26
N GLU A 340 18.09 -8.22 -15.95
CA GLU A 340 17.99 -7.69 -14.59
C GLU A 340 16.57 -7.18 -14.29
N PRO A 341 16.20 -6.94 -13.01
CA PRO A 341 14.92 -6.35 -12.68
C PRO A 341 14.67 -5.06 -13.47
N GLY A 342 13.46 -4.90 -14.01
CA GLY A 342 13.09 -3.82 -14.93
C GLY A 342 13.25 -4.16 -16.42
N ASP A 343 13.92 -5.25 -16.78
CA ASP A 343 14.02 -5.69 -18.17
C ASP A 343 12.70 -6.29 -18.67
N LEU A 344 12.44 -6.11 -19.96
CA LEU A 344 11.40 -6.83 -20.69
C LEU A 344 12.04 -7.95 -21.51
N ILE A 345 11.60 -9.19 -21.27
CA ILE A 345 12.02 -10.37 -22.02
C ILE A 345 10.83 -11.02 -22.74
N GLU A 346 11.13 -11.72 -23.82
CA GLU A 346 10.18 -12.62 -24.50
C GLU A 346 10.56 -14.06 -24.19
N ILE A 347 9.63 -14.81 -23.60
CA ILE A 347 9.77 -16.26 -23.40
C ILE A 347 9.33 -16.92 -24.70
N VAL A 348 10.30 -17.40 -25.47
CA VAL A 348 10.04 -18.04 -26.78
C VAL A 348 9.69 -19.52 -26.59
N GLU A 349 10.37 -20.19 -25.66
CA GLU A 349 10.17 -21.60 -25.39
C GLU A 349 10.53 -21.93 -23.95
N GLY A 350 9.68 -22.72 -23.30
CA GLY A 350 9.91 -23.23 -21.96
C GLY A 350 9.15 -24.53 -21.73
N GLU A 351 9.52 -25.22 -20.65
CA GLU A 351 8.93 -26.50 -20.27
C GLU A 351 8.68 -26.56 -18.77
N ASN A 352 7.65 -27.29 -18.37
CA ASN A 352 7.42 -27.62 -16.96
C ASN A 352 8.19 -28.88 -16.61
N LYS A 353 9.08 -28.81 -15.61
CA LYS A 353 9.78 -29.97 -15.05
C LYS A 353 9.26 -30.31 -13.66
N PRO A 354 9.22 -31.58 -13.25
CA PRO A 354 9.00 -31.94 -11.86
C PRO A 354 10.01 -31.24 -10.93
N LYS A 355 9.53 -30.67 -9.83
CA LYS A 355 10.37 -30.06 -8.80
C LYS A 355 11.08 -31.16 -8.01
N ASN A 356 12.35 -30.98 -7.66
CA ASN A 356 13.00 -31.88 -6.71
C ASN A 356 12.56 -31.51 -5.29
N GLU A 357 12.09 -32.50 -4.53
CA GLU A 357 11.70 -32.38 -3.13
C GLU A 357 12.54 -33.32 -2.28
N LEU A 358 12.85 -32.89 -1.05
CA LEU A 358 13.53 -33.73 -0.09
C LEU A 358 12.47 -34.52 0.68
N VAL A 359 12.43 -35.83 0.48
CA VAL A 359 11.55 -36.74 1.23
C VAL A 359 12.44 -37.61 2.10
N GLY A 360 12.40 -37.38 3.41
CA GLY A 360 13.39 -37.90 4.35
C GLY A 360 14.77 -37.31 4.06
N SER A 361 15.72 -38.15 3.67
CA SER A 361 17.11 -37.78 3.35
C SER A 361 17.47 -37.90 1.85
N LYS A 362 16.48 -38.15 0.97
CA LYS A 362 16.70 -38.31 -0.47
C LYS A 362 15.94 -37.25 -1.29
N TRP A 363 16.59 -36.77 -2.34
CA TRP A 363 15.97 -35.89 -3.33
C TRP A 363 15.19 -36.73 -4.33
N VAL A 364 13.88 -36.54 -4.39
CA VAL A 364 12.98 -37.20 -5.33
C VAL A 364 12.25 -36.17 -6.20
N LYS A 365 11.80 -36.56 -7.38
CA LYS A 365 10.97 -35.70 -8.24
C LYS A 365 9.54 -35.69 -7.70
N SER A 366 9.01 -34.50 -7.44
CA SER A 366 7.63 -34.28 -7.02
C SER A 366 6.66 -34.70 -8.13
N GLU A 367 5.61 -35.41 -7.76
CA GLU A 367 4.53 -35.79 -8.68
C GLU A 367 3.57 -34.62 -8.93
N THR A 368 3.45 -33.70 -7.97
CA THR A 368 2.46 -32.61 -8.00
C THR A 368 3.08 -31.24 -8.28
N LYS A 369 4.29 -30.96 -7.79
CA LYS A 369 4.93 -29.65 -7.95
C LYS A 369 5.79 -29.61 -9.20
N LYS A 370 5.57 -28.58 -10.03
CA LYS A 370 6.32 -28.33 -11.26
C LYS A 370 7.10 -27.01 -11.17
N GLU A 371 8.20 -26.92 -11.90
CA GLU A 371 9.00 -25.73 -12.07
C GLU A 371 9.08 -25.38 -13.56
N TYR A 372 8.92 -24.10 -13.91
CA TYR A 372 8.98 -23.67 -15.29
C TYR A 372 10.41 -23.30 -15.70
N TRP A 373 10.97 -24.06 -16.64
CA TRP A 373 12.32 -23.87 -17.16
C TRP A 373 12.28 -23.27 -18.56
N VAL A 374 12.93 -22.13 -18.75
CA VAL A 374 13.03 -21.46 -20.04
C VAL A 374 14.16 -22.09 -20.86
N LYS A 375 13.83 -22.55 -22.07
CA LYS A 375 14.80 -23.10 -23.04
C LYS A 375 15.34 -22.05 -23.97
N ARG A 376 14.54 -21.03 -24.29
CA ARG A 376 14.90 -19.96 -25.21
C ARG A 376 14.16 -18.68 -24.87
N LEU A 377 14.89 -17.57 -24.84
CA LEU A 377 14.37 -16.25 -24.57
C LEU A 377 15.05 -15.20 -25.43
N LYS A 378 14.42 -14.03 -25.57
CA LYS A 378 15.00 -12.84 -26.20
C LYS A 378 14.91 -11.65 -25.27
N SER A 379 15.92 -10.79 -25.28
CA SER A 379 15.86 -9.46 -24.65
C SER A 379 15.07 -8.54 -25.57
N ILE A 380 14.02 -7.90 -25.05
CA ILE A 380 13.17 -6.98 -25.82
C ILE A 380 13.51 -5.53 -25.48
N ARG A 381 13.66 -5.24 -24.19
CA ARG A 381 14.04 -3.91 -23.71
C ARG A 381 14.86 -4.03 -22.44
N LYS A 382 15.96 -3.28 -22.40
CA LYS A 382 16.76 -3.07 -21.19
C LYS A 382 16.21 -1.94 -20.35
N ASN A 383 16.25 -2.15 -19.04
CA ASN A 383 15.94 -1.15 -18.03
C ASN A 383 16.81 0.10 -18.23
N LYS A 384 16.19 1.29 -18.19
CA LYS A 384 16.92 2.58 -18.28
C LYS A 384 17.11 3.26 -16.92
N LEU A 385 16.24 2.98 -15.96
CA LEU A 385 16.18 3.65 -14.65
C LEU A 385 17.26 3.18 -13.67
N PHE A 386 17.70 1.93 -13.78
CA PHE A 386 18.69 1.34 -12.86
C PHE A 386 20.13 1.47 -13.38
N ASP A 387 20.34 1.59 -14.68
CA ASP A 387 21.66 1.83 -15.28
C ASP A 387 22.20 3.24 -15.01
N ALA A 388 21.33 4.26 -14.94
CA ALA A 388 21.74 5.63 -14.63
C ALA A 388 22.37 5.77 -13.23
N LYS A 389 21.97 4.94 -12.26
CA LYS A 389 22.46 4.99 -10.88
C LYS A 389 23.68 4.11 -10.58
N LYS A 390 24.07 3.22 -11.49
CA LYS A 390 25.37 2.51 -11.40
C LYS A 390 26.55 3.42 -11.77
N LYS A 391 26.31 4.59 -12.38
CA LYS A 391 27.34 5.58 -12.69
C LYS A 391 27.59 6.62 -11.58
N ASP A 392 26.68 6.70 -10.59
CA ASP A 392 26.77 7.62 -9.44
C ASP A 392 27.14 6.90 -8.12
N LYS A 393 27.63 5.66 -8.21
CA LYS A 393 28.30 4.90 -7.14
C LYS A 393 29.68 4.52 -7.62
#